data_AF-A0A0F7RYY2-F1
#
_entry.id   AF-A0A0F7RYY2-F1
#
_cell.length_a   1.000
_cell.length_b   1.000
_cell.length_c   1.000
_cell.angle_alpha   90.00
_cell.angle_beta   90.00
_cell.angle_gamma   90.00
#
_symmetry.space_group_name_H-M   'P 1'
#
loop_
_entity.id
_entity.type
_entity.pdbx_description
1 polymer ?
#
loop_
_entity_poly.entity_id
_entity_poly.type
_entity_poly.pdbx_seq_one_letter_code
_entity_poly.pdbx_strand_id
1 'polypeptide(L)'
;MTAAGRLLLAIGTHLSLRKSLGLVGAEAKSMPIDITLETLVSFIVILFGIALTAQPLKNVAWASEMRTKSIDEVDSRSNFAPLTHRGQILFASSD
;
A
#
# COMPACT_ATOMS: atom_id res chain seq x y z
N MET A 1 24.10 10.89 0.95
CA MET A 1 23.80 9.45 0.95
C MET A 1 22.73 9.19 2.00
N THR A 2 21.59 8.61 1.61
CA THR A 2 20.49 8.30 2.55
C THR A 2 20.90 7.17 3.51
N ALA A 3 20.31 7.11 4.71
CA ALA A 3 20.64 6.09 5.73
C ALA A 3 20.49 4.66 5.18
N ALA A 4 19.42 4.39 4.42
CA ALA A 4 19.20 3.12 3.73
C ALA A 4 20.34 2.76 2.76
N GLY A 5 20.90 3.75 2.05
CA GLY A 5 22.04 3.52 1.15
C GLY A 5 23.33 3.16 1.89
N ARG A 6 23.53 3.67 3.10
CA ARG A 6 24.69 3.32 3.95
C ARG A 6 24.55 1.90 4.53
N LEU A 7 23.37 1.55 5.01
CA LEU A 7 23.06 0.20 5.51
C LEU A 7 23.30 -0.87 4.43
N LEU A 8 22.82 -0.62 3.21
CA LEU A 8 22.91 -1.58 2.10
C LEU A 8 24.37 -1.78 1.66
N LEU A 9 25.16 -0.71 1.63
CA LEU A 9 26.60 -0.77 1.39
C LEU A 9 27.34 -1.50 2.53
N ALA A 10 26.97 -1.25 3.79
CA ALA A 10 27.58 -1.87 4.96
C ALA A 10 27.36 -3.40 4.98
N ILE A 11 26.14 -3.87 4.70
CA ILE A 11 25.82 -5.30 4.58
C ILE A 11 26.61 -5.92 3.42
N GLY A 12 26.59 -5.28 2.24
CA GLY A 12 27.25 -5.80 1.04
C GLY A 12 28.77 -5.92 1.19
N THR A 13 29.41 -4.91 1.75
CA THR A 13 30.86 -4.91 2.01
C THR A 13 31.24 -5.92 3.08
N HIS A 14 30.49 -6.01 4.18
CA HIS A 14 30.74 -6.94 5.26
C HIS A 14 30.61 -8.41 4.81
N LEU A 15 29.58 -8.73 4.01
CA LEU A 15 29.42 -10.09 3.47
C LEU A 15 30.50 -10.44 2.44
N SER A 16 30.86 -9.50 1.57
CA SER A 16 31.91 -9.70 0.56
C SER A 16 33.27 -9.96 1.20
N LEU A 17 33.63 -9.21 2.24
CA LEU A 17 34.87 -9.39 2.99
C LEU A 17 34.94 -10.74 3.70
N ARG A 18 33.83 -11.20 4.30
CA ARG A 18 33.79 -12.54 4.92
C ARG A 18 33.95 -13.66 3.90
N LYS A 19 33.32 -13.51 2.73
CA LYS A 19 33.45 -14.47 1.62
C LYS A 19 34.88 -14.52 1.08
N SER A 20 35.54 -13.38 0.89
CA SER A 20 36.93 -13.34 0.40
C SER A 20 37.92 -13.93 1.39
N LEU A 21 37.65 -13.84 2.69
CA LEU A 21 38.49 -14.41 3.75
C LEU A 21 38.25 -15.92 3.96
N GLY A 22 37.35 -16.56 3.19
CA GLY A 22 37.05 -17.98 3.34
C GLY A 22 36.35 -18.35 4.66
N LEU A 23 35.87 -17.36 5.42
CA LEU A 23 35.22 -17.50 6.74
C LEU A 23 33.75 -17.93 6.61
N VAL A 24 33.44 -18.78 5.63
CA VAL A 24 32.06 -19.20 5.29
C VAL A 24 31.58 -20.37 6.19
N GLY A 25 32.45 -20.89 7.07
CA GLY A 25 32.18 -22.01 7.98
C GLY A 25 31.83 -21.62 9.43
N ALA A 26 31.77 -22.63 10.31
CA ALA A 26 31.20 -22.67 11.68
C ALA A 26 31.57 -21.53 12.67
N GLU A 27 32.56 -20.71 12.36
CA GLU A 27 32.98 -19.52 13.13
C GLU A 27 32.11 -18.28 12.82
N ALA A 28 31.25 -18.33 11.81
CA ALA A 28 30.43 -17.21 11.32
C ALA A 28 29.18 -16.90 12.16
N LYS A 29 29.23 -17.11 13.49
CA LYS A 29 28.00 -17.26 14.28
C LYS A 29 27.23 -15.96 14.53
N SER A 30 27.83 -14.79 14.33
CA SER A 30 27.16 -13.51 14.63
C SER A 30 27.45 -12.39 13.62
N MET A 31 26.39 -11.65 13.28
CA MET A 31 26.43 -10.39 12.55
C MET A 31 26.83 -9.27 13.53
N PRO A 32 27.55 -8.22 13.10
CA PRO A 32 27.78 -7.05 13.93
C PRO A 32 26.45 -6.52 14.50
N ILE A 33 26.48 -6.18 15.79
CA ILE A 33 25.29 -5.74 16.52
C ILE A 33 24.70 -4.46 15.92
N ASP A 34 25.53 -3.56 15.39
CA ASP A 34 25.12 -2.31 14.76
C ASP A 34 24.23 -2.54 13.53
N ILE A 35 24.67 -3.40 12.61
CA ILE A 35 23.89 -3.78 11.42
C ILE A 35 22.59 -4.49 11.83
N THR A 36 22.66 -5.34 12.86
CA THR A 36 21.49 -6.08 13.35
C THR A 36 20.43 -5.14 13.93
N LEU A 37 20.84 -4.15 14.74
CA LEU A 37 19.94 -3.16 15.32
C LEU A 37 19.38 -2.22 14.25
N GLU A 38 20.21 -1.75 13.32
CA GLU A 38 19.78 -0.83 12.27
C GLU A 38 18.77 -1.48 11.32
N THR A 39 18.99 -2.76 10.94
CA THR A 39 18.03 -3.53 10.14
C THR A 39 16.73 -3.79 10.89
N LEU A 40 16.78 -4.12 12.18
CA LEU A 40 15.60 -4.39 13.00
C LEU A 40 14.74 -3.14 13.20
N VAL A 41 15.36 -1.99 13.48
CA VAL A 41 14.67 -0.70 13.58
C VAL A 41 14.07 -0.32 12.23
N SER A 42 14.83 -0.44 11.13
CA SER A 42 14.33 -0.16 9.78
C SER A 42 13.13 -1.03 9.43
N PHE A 43 13.16 -2.32 9.79
CA PHE A 43 12.05 -3.24 9.56
C PHE A 43 10.79 -2.84 10.33
N ILE A 44 10.92 -2.46 11.60
CA ILE A 44 9.79 -1.98 12.41
C ILE A 44 9.19 -0.71 11.80
N VAL A 45 10.02 0.26 11.40
CA VAL A 45 9.55 1.50 10.78
C VAL A 45 8.81 1.22 9.47
N ILE A 46 9.32 0.30 8.65
CA ILE A 46 8.64 -0.11 7.41
C ILE A 46 7.30 -0.79 7.71
N LEU A 47 7.24 -1.71 8.68
CA LEU A 47 5.99 -2.36 9.08
C LEU A 47 4.95 -1.34 9.55
N PHE A 48 5.35 -0.38 10.38
CA PHE A 48 4.46 0.70 10.79
C PHE A 48 4.01 1.56 9.61
N GLY A 49 4.93 1.91 8.70
CA GLY A 49 4.60 2.66 7.49
C GLY A 49 3.57 1.93 6.63
N ILE A 50 3.73 0.63 6.43
CA ILE A 50 2.78 -0.21 5.68
C ILE A 50 1.43 -0.27 6.39
N ALA A 51 1.42 -0.49 7.72
CA ALA A 51 0.19 -0.58 8.50
C ALA A 51 -0.61 0.72 8.47
N LEU A 52 0.05 1.88 8.50
CA LEU A 52 -0.61 3.20 8.44
C LEU A 52 -1.07 3.58 7.02
N THR A 53 -0.42 3.04 5.99
CA THR A 53 -0.80 3.28 4.59
C THR A 53 -1.94 2.37 4.13
N ALA A 54 -2.21 1.28 4.86
CA ALA A 54 -3.28 0.35 4.52
C ALA A 54 -4.65 1.06 4.51
N GLN A 55 -5.46 0.77 3.48
CA GLN A 55 -6.81 1.32 3.38
C GLN A 55 -7.68 0.82 4.55
N PRO A 56 -8.60 1.64 5.06
CA PRO A 56 -9.50 1.22 6.12
C PRO A 56 -10.37 0.06 5.64
N LEU A 57 -10.65 -0.89 6.55
CA LEU A 57 -11.52 -2.02 6.24
C LEU A 57 -12.94 -1.54 5.94
N LYS A 58 -13.49 -1.98 4.81
CA LYS A 58 -14.91 -1.76 4.47
C LYS A 58 -15.78 -2.65 5.35
N ASN A 59 -16.92 -2.12 5.81
CA ASN A 59 -17.90 -2.90 6.54
C ASN A 59 -18.51 -4.00 5.66
N VAL A 60 -18.68 -5.21 6.22
CA VAL A 60 -19.23 -6.38 5.53
C VAL A 60 -20.76 -6.35 5.49
N ALA A 61 -21.40 -5.59 6.39
CA ALA A 61 -22.85 -5.53 6.47
C ALA A 61 -23.45 -4.72 5.31
N TRP A 62 -24.28 -5.38 4.50
CA TRP A 62 -25.05 -4.74 3.41
C TRP A 62 -25.88 -3.54 3.90
N ALA A 63 -26.46 -3.63 5.11
CA ALA A 63 -27.24 -2.56 5.71
C ALA A 63 -26.40 -1.28 5.97
N SER A 64 -25.11 -1.44 6.25
CA SER A 64 -24.18 -0.32 6.42
C SER A 64 -23.90 0.38 5.08
N GLU A 65 -23.85 -0.38 3.99
CA GLU A 65 -23.64 0.16 2.65
C GLU A 65 -24.92 0.82 2.08
N MET A 66 -26.09 0.24 2.37
CA MET A 66 -27.38 0.82 1.95
C MET A 66 -27.71 2.14 2.67
N ARG A 67 -27.19 2.36 3.88
CA ARG A 67 -27.35 3.64 4.60
C ARG A 67 -26.70 4.83 3.88
N THR A 68 -25.66 4.60 3.08
CA THR A 68 -24.97 5.66 2.34
C THR A 68 -25.58 5.94 0.97
N LYS A 69 -26.46 5.08 0.46
CA LYS A 69 -27.08 5.23 -0.86
C LYS A 69 -28.41 5.97 -0.77
N SER A 70 -28.72 6.79 -1.78
CA SER A 70 -30.02 7.47 -1.91
C SER A 70 -31.03 6.61 -2.67
N ILE A 71 -32.32 6.87 -2.46
CA ILE A 71 -33.41 6.19 -3.18
C ILE A 71 -33.32 6.47 -4.67
N ASP A 72 -32.99 7.71 -5.06
CA ASP A 72 -32.87 8.10 -6.47
C ASP A 72 -31.76 7.33 -7.20
N GLU A 73 -30.63 7.04 -6.53
CA GLU A 73 -29.54 6.26 -7.12
C GLU A 73 -29.99 4.82 -7.42
N VAL A 74 -30.73 4.22 -6.49
CA VAL A 74 -31.23 2.84 -6.63
C VAL A 74 -32.38 2.75 -7.63
N ASP A 75 -33.25 3.76 -7.68
CA ASP A 75 -34.42 3.79 -8.55
C ASP A 75 -34.12 4.24 -9.98
N SER A 76 -32.96 4.86 -10.22
CA SER A 76 -32.54 5.36 -11.54
C SER A 76 -32.55 4.32 -12.66
N ARG A 77 -32.48 3.02 -12.31
CA ARG A 77 -32.64 1.86 -13.22
C ARG A 77 -32.07 2.13 -14.62
N SER A 78 -30.79 2.49 -14.68
CA SER A 78 -30.13 2.97 -15.90
C SER A 78 -30.27 2.03 -17.10
N ASN A 79 -30.35 0.72 -16.87
CA ASN A 79 -30.60 -0.29 -17.91
C ASN A 79 -31.96 -0.13 -18.63
N PHE A 80 -32.93 0.57 -18.02
CA PHE A 80 -34.28 0.79 -18.54
C PHE A 80 -34.62 2.28 -18.64
N ALA A 81 -33.62 3.16 -18.68
CA ALA A 81 -33.84 4.60 -18.74
C ALA A 81 -34.57 4.99 -20.05
N PRO A 82 -35.80 5.55 -19.99
CA PRO A 82 -36.51 5.97 -21.18
C PRO A 82 -35.88 7.25 -21.77
N LEU A 83 -35.61 7.24 -23.07
CA LEU A 83 -35.05 8.41 -23.77
C LEU A 83 -36.09 9.53 -23.97
N THR A 84 -37.37 9.19 -23.99
CA THR A 84 -38.48 10.14 -24.18
C THR A 84 -38.85 10.84 -22.87
N HIS A 85 -38.05 11.81 -22.45
CA HIS A 85 -38.27 12.60 -21.25
C HIS A 85 -38.18 14.10 -21.56
N ARG A 86 -38.74 14.93 -20.67
CA ARG A 86 -38.84 16.39 -20.87
C ARG A 86 -37.48 17.11 -21.02
N GLY A 87 -36.40 16.47 -20.57
CA GLY A 87 -35.04 16.98 -20.72
C GLY A 87 -34.63 17.19 -22.18
N GLN A 88 -35.21 16.44 -23.11
CA GLN A 88 -34.94 16.62 -24.55
C GLN A 88 -35.35 18.00 -25.07
N ILE A 89 -36.37 18.64 -24.48
CA ILE A 89 -36.85 19.97 -24.88
C ILE A 89 -36.18 21.05 -24.03
N LEU A 90 -35.99 20.78 -22.73
CA LEU A 90 -35.44 21.73 -21.78
C LEU A 90 -33.92 21.95 -21.92
N PHE A 91 -33.19 20.96 -22.44
CA PHE A 91 -31.73 20.99 -22.58
C PHE A 91 -31.26 20.82 -24.03
N ALA A 92 -32.16 20.95 -25.02
CA ALA A 92 -31.75 21.02 -26.42
C ALA A 92 -30.90 22.28 -26.66
N SER A 93 -29.78 22.14 -27.37
CA SER A 93 -28.99 23.28 -27.83
C SER A 93 -29.84 24.14 -28.76
N SER A 94 -29.91 25.44 -28.47
CA SER A 94 -30.52 26.42 -29.35
C SER A 94 -29.50 26.76 -30.44
N ASP A 95 -29.61 26.10 -31.59
CA ASP A 95 -28.99 26.54 -32.84
C ASP A 95 -30.05 27.28 -33.68
#